data_AF-A0A8S3HGA9-F1
#
_entry.id   AF-A0A8S3HGA9-F1
#
_cell.length_a   1.000
_cell.length_b   1.000
_cell.length_c   1.000
_cell.angle_alpha   90.00
_cell.angle_beta   90.00
_cell.angle_gamma   90.00
#
_symmetry.space_group_name_H-M   'P 1'
#
loop_
_entity.id
_entity.type
_entity.pdbx_description
1 polymer ?
#
loop_
_entity_poly.entity_id
_entity_poly.type
_entity_poly.pdbx_seq_one_letter_code
_entity_poly.pdbx_strand_id
1 'polypeptide(L)'
;NFEQEWPIENGFIPSAICLSKSERLLYVGMTHGIIRVYTIPLVFDGYVDLPAHNSSIRRLLVSYDDHYLVSIAESAYILLFKQTINNLSSVSSQYKFSQLSTENVDTINEPQAKQIMFEYILVTKSEYDERQRRINEIQTSINEFEAENNLKLSSKQIEFSQHLNNYSNKFQVTMKTLLLAYEQLKTEIANDDCDFFNEANAIEERYTALQTHTEAIYENKMIETV
;
A
#
# COMPACT_ATOMS: atom_id res chain seq x y z
N ASN A 1 -32.89 -62.51 -11.21
CA ASN A 1 -33.32 -61.37 -12.03
C ASN A 1 -32.47 -60.15 -11.74
N PHE A 2 -31.19 -60.19 -12.14
CA PHE A 2 -30.24 -59.06 -12.06
C PHE A 2 -30.03 -58.41 -13.45
N GLU A 3 -31.01 -58.55 -14.33
CA GLU A 3 -31.08 -57.86 -15.61
C GLU A 3 -32.02 -56.67 -15.45
N GLN A 4 -31.58 -55.68 -14.68
CA GLN A 4 -32.03 -54.31 -14.90
C GLN A 4 -30.85 -53.68 -15.61
N GLU A 5 -30.84 -53.86 -16.94
CA GLU A 5 -29.89 -53.21 -17.84
C GLU A 5 -29.88 -51.73 -17.48
N TRP A 6 -28.72 -51.27 -17.01
CA TRP A 6 -28.48 -49.84 -16.89
C TRP A 6 -28.74 -49.28 -18.29
N PRO A 7 -29.51 -48.18 -18.44
CA PRO A 7 -29.57 -47.48 -19.70
C PRO A 7 -28.16 -46.92 -19.91
N ILE A 8 -27.29 -47.71 -20.53
CA ILE A 8 -26.08 -47.22 -21.15
C ILE A 8 -26.64 -46.25 -22.18
N GLU A 9 -26.54 -44.94 -21.92
CA GLU A 9 -26.89 -43.92 -22.89
C GLU A 9 -26.21 -44.31 -24.19
N ASN A 10 -26.97 -44.81 -25.16
CA ASN A 10 -26.49 -45.55 -26.31
C ASN A 10 -25.48 -44.69 -27.10
N GLY A 11 -24.20 -44.86 -26.83
CA GLY A 11 -23.09 -44.13 -27.46
C GLY A 11 -22.01 -43.64 -26.51
N PHE A 12 -22.29 -43.37 -25.24
CA PHE A 12 -21.30 -42.74 -24.34
C PHE A 12 -20.46 -43.76 -23.58
N ILE A 13 -19.48 -44.35 -24.27
CA ILE A 13 -18.52 -45.28 -23.65
C ILE A 13 -17.36 -44.48 -23.05
N PRO A 14 -17.09 -44.59 -21.73
CA PRO A 14 -15.93 -43.96 -21.12
C PRO A 14 -14.65 -44.68 -21.56
N SER A 15 -13.70 -43.90 -22.08
CA SER A 15 -12.38 -44.37 -22.54
C SER A 15 -11.26 -43.98 -21.58
N ALA A 16 -11.40 -42.84 -20.89
CA ALA A 16 -10.41 -42.35 -19.93
C ALA A 16 -11.11 -41.72 -18.71
N ILE A 17 -10.45 -41.75 -17.56
CA ILE A 17 -10.95 -41.12 -16.33
C ILE A 17 -9.80 -40.42 -15.62
N CYS A 18 -10.07 -39.25 -15.03
CA CYS A 18 -9.10 -38.49 -14.27
C CYS A 18 -9.79 -37.74 -13.13
N LEU A 19 -9.30 -37.91 -11.91
CA LEU A 19 -9.75 -37.19 -10.74
C LEU A 19 -8.90 -35.92 -10.55
N SER A 20 -9.56 -34.80 -10.24
CA SER A 20 -8.89 -33.58 -9.80
C SER A 20 -8.14 -33.79 -8.48
N LYS A 21 -7.01 -33.11 -8.29
CA LYS A 21 -6.19 -33.21 -7.07
C LYS A 21 -6.89 -32.65 -5.83
N SER A 22 -7.83 -31.73 -6.01
CA SER A 22 -8.72 -31.20 -4.98
C SER A 22 -9.92 -32.10 -4.68
N GLU A 23 -10.07 -33.21 -5.43
CA GLU A 23 -11.16 -34.19 -5.28
C GLU A 23 -12.56 -33.60 -5.46
N ARG A 24 -12.68 -32.41 -6.05
CA ARG A 24 -13.96 -31.72 -6.29
C ARG A 24 -14.62 -32.12 -7.61
N LEU A 25 -13.81 -32.50 -8.58
CA LEU A 25 -14.22 -32.75 -9.96
C LEU A 25 -13.67 -34.08 -10.46
N LEU A 26 -14.51 -34.81 -11.19
CA LEU A 26 -14.17 -36.02 -11.90
C LEU A 26 -14.34 -35.81 -13.40
N TYR A 27 -13.27 -36.01 -14.16
CA TYR A 27 -13.26 -35.92 -15.61
C TYR A 27 -13.33 -37.30 -16.23
N VAL A 28 -14.27 -37.50 -17.15
CA VAL A 28 -14.45 -38.75 -17.88
C VAL A 28 -14.39 -38.44 -19.37
N GLY A 29 -13.39 -38.99 -20.05
CA GLY A 29 -13.25 -38.87 -21.49
C GLY A 29 -14.01 -39.99 -22.19
N MET A 30 -14.83 -39.62 -23.18
CA MET A 30 -15.67 -40.55 -23.94
C MET A 30 -15.01 -40.94 -25.26
N THR A 31 -15.49 -42.04 -25.85
CA THR A 31 -15.08 -42.53 -27.18
C THR A 31 -15.42 -41.58 -28.33
N HIS A 32 -16.42 -40.72 -28.16
CA HIS A 32 -16.81 -39.71 -29.15
C HIS A 32 -16.08 -38.36 -28.99
N GLY A 33 -15.06 -38.29 -28.13
CA GLY A 33 -14.26 -37.08 -27.97
C GLY A 33 -14.88 -36.01 -27.06
N ILE A 34 -15.93 -36.38 -26.32
CA ILE A 34 -16.56 -35.52 -25.30
C ILE A 34 -15.92 -35.81 -23.94
N ILE A 35 -15.61 -34.77 -23.17
CA ILE A 35 -15.16 -34.86 -21.77
C ILE A 35 -16.36 -34.54 -20.88
N ARG A 36 -16.86 -35.54 -20.16
CA ARG A 36 -17.91 -35.36 -19.16
C ARG A 36 -17.28 -35.01 -17.81
N VAL A 37 -17.73 -33.93 -17.20
CA VAL A 37 -17.25 -33.44 -15.90
C VAL A 37 -18.33 -33.66 -14.86
N TYR A 38 -18.04 -34.47 -13.85
CA TYR A 38 -18.90 -34.67 -12.69
C TYR A 38 -18.41 -33.86 -11.51
N THR A 39 -19.36 -33.37 -10.72
CA THR A 39 -19.08 -32.79 -9.40
C THR A 39 -19.09 -33.88 -8.34
N ILE A 40 -18.16 -33.79 -7.39
CA ILE A 40 -18.09 -34.68 -6.23
C ILE A 40 -18.63 -33.92 -5.02
N PRO A 41 -19.56 -34.50 -4.23
CA PRO A 41 -20.08 -35.87 -4.32
C PRO A 41 -20.99 -36.11 -5.53
N LEU A 42 -20.89 -37.29 -6.15
CA LEU A 42 -21.58 -37.63 -7.40
C LEU A 42 -23.10 -37.49 -7.25
N VAL A 43 -23.68 -36.52 -7.95
CA VAL A 43 -25.13 -36.36 -8.11
C VAL A 43 -25.54 -36.97 -9.45
N PHE A 44 -26.64 -37.75 -9.48
CA PHE A 44 -27.10 -38.51 -10.65
C PHE A 44 -27.27 -37.67 -11.93
N ASP A 45 -27.54 -36.37 -11.79
CA ASP A 45 -27.76 -35.41 -12.89
C ASP A 45 -26.77 -34.22 -12.86
N GLY A 46 -25.66 -34.37 -12.11
CA GLY A 46 -24.70 -33.30 -11.84
C GLY A 46 -23.48 -33.31 -12.75
N TYR A 47 -23.68 -33.42 -14.06
CA TYR A 47 -22.58 -33.47 -15.05
C TYR A 47 -22.67 -32.41 -16.14
N VAL A 48 -21.51 -32.07 -16.70
CA VAL A 48 -21.39 -31.17 -17.86
C VAL A 48 -20.58 -31.85 -18.95
N ASP A 49 -21.13 -31.89 -20.16
CA ASP A 49 -20.45 -32.42 -21.34
C ASP A 49 -19.68 -31.32 -22.08
N LEU A 50 -18.37 -31.52 -22.20
CA LEU A 50 -17.46 -30.64 -22.90
C LEU A 50 -17.04 -31.28 -24.23
N PRO A 51 -17.44 -30.74 -25.39
CA PRO A 51 -16.91 -31.20 -26.67
C PRO A 51 -15.43 -30.80 -26.75
N ALA A 52 -14.55 -31.80 -26.86
CA ALA A 52 -13.10 -31.59 -26.90
C ALA A 52 -12.49 -32.06 -28.23
N HIS A 53 -12.72 -33.31 -28.60
CA HIS A 53 -12.09 -33.98 -29.73
C HIS A 53 -13.14 -34.56 -30.68
N ASN A 54 -12.72 -34.92 -31.89
CA ASN A 54 -13.54 -35.65 -32.87
C ASN A 54 -13.19 -37.15 -32.91
N SER A 55 -12.51 -37.67 -31.88
CA SER A 55 -12.07 -39.07 -31.77
C SER A 55 -11.97 -39.48 -30.30
N SER A 56 -11.76 -40.78 -30.05
CA SER A 56 -11.72 -41.34 -28.70
C SER A 56 -10.62 -40.72 -27.85
N ILE A 57 -10.99 -40.26 -26.66
CA ILE A 57 -10.03 -39.70 -25.69
C ILE A 57 -9.21 -40.85 -25.10
N ARG A 58 -7.91 -40.83 -25.33
CA ARG A 58 -6.97 -41.84 -24.84
C ARG A 58 -6.44 -41.53 -23.45
N ARG A 59 -6.29 -40.25 -23.11
CA ARG A 59 -5.73 -39.85 -21.82
C ARG A 59 -6.28 -38.50 -21.37
N LEU A 60 -6.56 -38.41 -20.08
CA LEU A 60 -6.84 -37.17 -19.37
C LEU A 60 -5.83 -37.03 -18.23
N LEU A 61 -5.32 -35.82 -18.04
CA LEU A 61 -4.36 -35.52 -16.97
C LEU A 61 -4.63 -34.12 -16.42
N VAL A 62 -4.84 -34.04 -15.11
CA VAL A 62 -4.98 -32.77 -14.40
C VAL A 62 -3.61 -32.36 -13.86
N SER A 63 -3.30 -31.07 -13.98
CA SER A 63 -2.08 -30.49 -13.41
C SER A 63 -2.06 -30.62 -11.89
N TYR A 64 -0.87 -30.52 -11.29
CA TYR A 64 -0.72 -30.66 -9.84
C TYR A 64 -1.49 -29.60 -9.05
N ASP A 65 -1.62 -28.40 -9.62
CA ASP A 65 -2.30 -27.25 -9.04
C ASP A 65 -3.80 -27.18 -9.37
N ASP A 66 -4.37 -28.16 -10.08
CA ASP A 66 -5.76 -28.15 -10.61
C ASP A 66 -6.11 -26.95 -11.52
N HIS A 67 -5.13 -26.19 -12.01
CA HIS A 67 -5.42 -25.06 -12.90
C HIS A 67 -5.58 -25.49 -14.36
N TYR A 68 -5.10 -26.68 -14.73
CA TYR A 68 -5.10 -27.15 -16.11
C TYR A 68 -5.53 -28.61 -16.22
N LEU A 69 -6.32 -28.90 -17.27
CA LEU A 69 -6.64 -30.25 -17.71
C LEU A 69 -6.07 -30.46 -19.11
N VAL A 70 -5.25 -31.50 -19.27
CA VAL A 70 -4.71 -31.94 -20.55
C VAL A 70 -5.55 -33.13 -21.03
N SER A 71 -5.96 -33.09 -22.29
CA SER A 71 -6.63 -34.20 -22.96
C SER A 71 -5.90 -34.59 -24.23
N ILE A 72 -5.81 -35.90 -24.46
CA ILE A 72 -5.15 -36.48 -25.62
C ILE A 72 -6.13 -37.43 -26.29
N ALA A 73 -6.35 -37.26 -27.57
CA ALA A 73 -7.22 -38.12 -28.37
C ALA A 73 -6.43 -39.01 -29.35
N GLU A 74 -7.11 -40.01 -29.87
CA GLU A 74 -6.57 -40.94 -30.86
C GLU A 74 -6.14 -40.27 -32.17
N SER A 75 -6.79 -39.16 -32.53
CA SER A 75 -6.41 -38.31 -33.67
C SER A 75 -5.13 -37.49 -33.45
N ALA A 76 -4.33 -37.81 -32.41
CA ALA A 76 -3.08 -37.15 -32.03
C ALA A 76 -3.20 -35.66 -31.64
N TYR A 77 -4.43 -35.13 -31.53
CA TYR A 77 -4.64 -33.79 -30.99
C TYR A 77 -4.49 -33.79 -29.47
N ILE A 78 -3.78 -32.78 -28.98
CA ILE A 78 -3.60 -32.50 -27.57
C ILE A 78 -4.27 -31.16 -27.28
N LEU A 79 -5.20 -31.14 -26.33
CA LEU A 79 -5.89 -29.93 -25.91
C LEU A 79 -5.61 -29.66 -24.44
N LEU A 80 -5.31 -28.39 -24.14
CA LEU A 80 -5.10 -27.86 -22.81
C LEU A 80 -6.29 -26.99 -22.41
N PHE A 81 -6.97 -27.34 -21.33
CA PHE A 81 -8.07 -26.59 -20.75
C PHE A 81 -7.59 -25.87 -19.50
N LYS A 82 -7.79 -24.56 -19.43
CA LYS A 82 -7.57 -23.79 -18.20
C LYS A 82 -8.84 -23.84 -17.35
N GLN A 83 -8.71 -24.31 -16.12
CA GLN A 83 -9.77 -24.32 -15.12
C GLN A 83 -9.79 -22.96 -14.41
N THR A 84 -10.96 -22.34 -14.36
CA THR A 84 -11.16 -21.12 -13.57
C THR A 84 -12.15 -21.45 -12.46
N ILE A 85 -11.64 -21.71 -11.25
CA ILE A 85 -12.46 -22.13 -10.11
C ILE A 85 -13.13 -20.89 -9.51
N ASN A 86 -14.21 -20.42 -10.13
CA ASN A 86 -14.95 -19.23 -9.68
C ASN A 86 -16.41 -19.50 -9.26
N ASN A 87 -16.72 -20.72 -8.81
CA ASN A 87 -18.05 -21.23 -8.47
C ASN A 87 -18.82 -21.85 -9.65
N LEU A 88 -19.53 -22.94 -9.35
CA LEU A 88 -20.13 -23.89 -10.28
C LEU A 88 -21.31 -23.32 -11.11
N SER A 89 -21.80 -22.11 -10.82
CA SER A 89 -22.93 -21.49 -11.54
C SER A 89 -22.55 -20.77 -12.83
N SER A 90 -21.27 -20.79 -13.20
CA SER A 90 -20.78 -20.25 -14.48
C SER A 90 -19.68 -21.12 -15.06
N VAL A 91 -19.97 -22.41 -15.28
CA VAL A 91 -19.27 -23.21 -16.30
C VAL A 91 -19.77 -22.77 -17.69
N SER A 92 -19.70 -21.47 -17.94
CA SER A 92 -20.06 -20.83 -19.19
C SER A 92 -18.77 -20.35 -19.82
N SER A 93 -18.28 -21.15 -20.76
CA SER A 93 -17.70 -20.67 -22.02
C SER A 93 -16.66 -19.56 -21.90
N GLN A 94 -15.54 -19.82 -21.23
CA GLN A 94 -14.30 -19.11 -21.54
C GLN A 94 -13.16 -20.12 -21.67
N TYR A 95 -13.15 -20.80 -22.81
CA TYR A 95 -12.08 -21.71 -23.20
C TYR A 95 -11.19 -20.99 -24.21
N LYS A 96 -9.94 -20.70 -23.83
CA LYS A 96 -8.92 -20.21 -24.77
C LYS A 96 -8.34 -21.41 -25.50
N PHE A 97 -8.71 -21.55 -26.75
CA PHE A 97 -8.18 -22.54 -27.69
C PHE A 97 -6.83 -22.05 -28.23
N SER A 98 -5.72 -22.70 -27.87
CA SER A 98 -4.47 -22.53 -28.61
C SER A 98 -4.24 -23.76 -29.47
N GLN A 99 -4.61 -23.67 -30.75
CA GLN A 99 -4.07 -24.58 -31.76
C GLN A 99 -2.57 -24.35 -31.85
N LEU A 100 -1.77 -25.38 -31.63
CA LEU A 100 -0.40 -25.39 -32.12
C LEU A 100 -0.45 -25.74 -33.61
N SER A 101 -0.91 -24.79 -34.44
CA SER A 101 -0.68 -24.85 -35.88
C SER A 101 0.67 -24.20 -36.15
N THR A 102 1.68 -25.02 -36.35
CA THR A 102 2.86 -24.64 -37.11
C THR A 102 2.38 -24.23 -38.50
N GLU A 103 2.29 -22.91 -38.75
CA GLU A 103 2.60 -22.21 -40.00
C GLU A 103 1.85 -20.87 -40.09
N ASN A 104 2.66 -19.80 -40.09
CA ASN A 104 2.46 -18.51 -40.76
C ASN A 104 1.06 -17.88 -40.79
N VAL A 105 0.79 -16.87 -39.95
CA VAL A 105 0.09 -15.64 -40.37
C VAL A 105 0.55 -14.47 -39.48
N ASP A 106 1.44 -13.65 -40.02
CA ASP A 106 1.52 -12.24 -39.65
C ASP A 106 0.19 -11.58 -40.03
N THR A 107 -0.58 -11.09 -39.05
CA THR A 107 -1.32 -9.82 -39.08
C THR A 107 -2.37 -9.75 -37.95
N ILE A 108 -2.57 -8.51 -37.48
CA ILE A 108 -3.67 -7.98 -36.67
C ILE A 108 -3.49 -8.03 -35.14
N ASN A 109 -2.84 -6.99 -34.62
CA ASN A 109 -3.23 -6.18 -33.44
C ASN A 109 -4.09 -6.84 -32.33
N GLU A 110 -3.52 -7.76 -31.56
CA GLU A 110 -3.94 -8.05 -30.18
C GLU A 110 -2.73 -8.02 -29.24
N PRO A 111 -2.89 -7.64 -27.96
CA PRO A 111 -1.77 -7.54 -27.04
C PRO A 111 -1.13 -8.91 -26.92
N GLN A 112 0.12 -8.97 -27.38
CA GLN A 112 0.99 -10.15 -27.43
C GLN A 112 0.63 -11.14 -26.32
N ALA A 113 -0.06 -12.21 -26.69
CA ALA A 113 -0.13 -13.41 -25.88
C ALA A 113 1.31 -13.90 -25.75
N LYS A 114 1.95 -13.46 -24.66
CA LYS A 114 3.29 -13.86 -24.26
C LYS A 114 3.32 -15.37 -24.40
N GLN A 115 4.05 -15.84 -25.42
CA GLN A 115 4.24 -17.25 -25.69
C GLN A 115 5.03 -17.77 -24.49
N ILE A 116 4.33 -18.28 -23.47
CA ILE A 116 4.98 -18.91 -22.32
C ILE A 116 5.41 -20.28 -22.84
N MET A 117 6.57 -20.28 -23.50
CA MET A 117 7.33 -21.48 -23.77
C MET A 117 7.73 -22.02 -22.39
N PHE A 118 7.10 -23.12 -21.97
CA PHE A 118 7.56 -23.87 -20.80
C PHE A 118 8.82 -24.63 -21.22
N GLU A 119 9.96 -23.97 -21.06
CA GLU A 119 11.24 -24.66 -21.00
C GLU A 119 11.26 -25.43 -19.67
N TYR A 120 11.34 -26.77 -19.75
CA TYR A 120 11.57 -27.58 -18.56
C TYR A 120 12.98 -27.28 -18.04
N ILE A 121 13.09 -26.39 -17.05
CA ILE A 121 14.34 -26.18 -16.33
C ILE A 121 14.40 -27.29 -15.27
N LEU A 122 15.08 -28.39 -15.61
CA LEU A 122 15.42 -29.43 -14.66
C LEU A 122 16.45 -28.87 -13.68
N VAL A 123 15.98 -28.44 -12.50
CA VAL A 123 16.84 -28.01 -11.40
C VAL A 123 16.98 -29.20 -10.45
N THR A 124 18.22 -29.53 -10.11
CA THR A 124 18.46 -30.57 -9.10
C THR A 124 18.03 -30.06 -7.72
N LYS A 125 17.60 -30.97 -6.83
CA LYS A 125 17.21 -30.59 -5.45
C LYS A 125 18.28 -29.76 -4.74
N SER A 126 19.56 -30.09 -4.97
CA SER A 126 20.70 -29.37 -4.40
C SER A 126 20.79 -27.92 -4.87
N GLU A 127 20.58 -27.66 -6.16
CA GLU A 127 20.60 -26.30 -6.72
C GLU A 127 19.41 -25.46 -6.22
N TYR A 128 18.25 -26.09 -6.03
CA TYR A 128 17.10 -25.44 -5.42
C TYR A 128 17.40 -25.04 -3.96
N ASP A 129 17.93 -25.97 -3.16
CA ASP A 129 18.27 -25.72 -1.75
C ASP A 129 19.34 -24.63 -1.60
N GLU A 130 20.34 -24.59 -2.49
CA GLU A 130 21.37 -23.55 -2.50
C GLU A 130 20.80 -22.17 -2.88
N ARG A 131 19.96 -22.11 -3.92
CA ARG A 131 19.26 -20.86 -4.28
C ARG A 131 18.37 -20.39 -3.14
N GLN A 132 17.68 -21.30 -2.47
CA GLN A 132 16.85 -20.96 -1.33
C GLN A 132 17.67 -20.41 -0.16
N ARG A 133 18.87 -20.96 0.10
CA ARG A 133 19.80 -20.40 1.09
C ARG A 133 20.23 -18.98 0.73
N ARG A 134 20.64 -18.73 -0.51
CA ARG A 134 21.01 -17.37 -0.96
C ARG A 134 19.85 -16.39 -0.86
N ILE A 135 18.63 -16.82 -1.18
CA ILE A 135 17.43 -16.00 -1.00
C ILE A 135 17.25 -15.63 0.47
N ASN A 136 17.40 -16.59 1.38
CA ASN A 136 17.28 -16.34 2.81
C ASN A 136 18.38 -15.40 3.32
N GLU A 137 19.63 -15.57 2.85
CA GLU A 137 20.75 -14.66 3.16
C GLU A 137 20.46 -13.24 2.67
N ILE A 138 20.00 -13.08 1.43
CA ILE A 138 19.61 -11.78 0.87
C ILE A 138 18.46 -11.16 1.67
N GLN A 139 17.46 -11.96 2.05
CA GLN A 139 16.37 -11.49 2.91
C GLN A 139 16.88 -11.00 4.26
N THR A 140 17.84 -11.69 4.88
CA THR A 140 18.44 -11.22 6.14
C THR A 140 19.21 -9.91 5.95
N SER A 141 19.98 -9.76 4.86
CA SER A 141 20.68 -8.52 4.54
C SER A 141 19.74 -7.36 4.26
N ILE A 142 18.59 -7.61 3.62
CA ILE A 142 17.55 -6.60 3.41
C ILE A 142 16.98 -6.16 4.75
N ASN A 143 16.64 -7.09 5.63
CA ASN A 143 16.09 -6.77 6.96
C ASN A 143 17.08 -5.95 7.80
N GLU A 144 18.37 -6.30 7.75
CA GLU A 144 19.44 -5.54 8.41
C GLU A 144 19.56 -4.12 7.84
N PHE A 145 19.57 -3.99 6.52
CA PHE A 145 19.63 -2.69 5.84
C PHE A 145 18.41 -1.82 6.17
N GLU A 146 17.21 -2.39 6.21
CA GLU A 146 15.99 -1.68 6.62
C GLU A 146 16.08 -1.19 8.07
N ALA A 147 16.57 -2.03 8.98
CA ALA A 147 16.79 -1.65 10.38
C ALA A 147 17.80 -0.50 10.50
N GLU A 148 18.93 -0.56 9.79
CA GLU A 148 19.94 0.50 9.78
C GLU A 148 19.37 1.80 9.21
N ASN A 149 18.60 1.73 8.13
CA ASN A 149 17.96 2.89 7.52
C ASN A 149 16.95 3.55 8.46
N ASN A 150 16.12 2.75 9.15
CA ASN A 150 15.17 3.24 10.14
C ASN A 150 15.87 3.96 11.31
N LEU A 151 16.99 3.42 11.80
CA LEU A 151 17.79 4.07 12.84
C LEU A 151 18.37 5.41 12.35
N LYS A 152 18.90 5.45 11.11
CA LYS A 152 19.41 6.69 10.50
C LYS A 152 18.31 7.74 10.35
N LEU A 153 17.12 7.34 9.92
CA LEU A 153 15.97 8.23 9.80
C LEU A 153 15.56 8.79 11.16
N SER A 154 15.46 7.93 12.18
CA SER A 154 15.12 8.33 13.55
C SER A 154 16.15 9.30 14.14
N SER A 155 17.45 9.03 13.95
CA SER A 155 18.52 9.93 14.38
C SER A 155 18.41 11.32 13.74
N LYS A 156 18.18 11.40 12.43
CA LYS A 156 17.98 12.67 11.73
C LYS A 156 16.73 13.42 12.21
N GLN A 157 15.65 12.69 12.48
CA GLN A 157 14.42 13.29 13.01
C GLN A 157 14.65 13.93 14.39
N ILE A 158 15.40 13.24 15.27
CA ILE A 158 15.78 13.76 16.58
C ILE A 158 16.66 15.01 16.41
N GLU A 159 17.64 14.98 15.51
CA GLU A 159 18.51 16.12 15.22
C GLU A 159 17.72 17.35 14.75
N PHE A 160 16.81 17.20 13.78
CA PHE A 160 15.95 18.30 13.33
C PHE A 160 15.03 18.82 14.43
N SER A 161 14.49 17.93 15.27
CA SER A 161 13.67 18.31 16.42
C SER A 161 14.47 19.15 17.43
N GLN A 162 15.70 18.74 17.74
CA GLN A 162 16.61 19.50 18.61
C GLN A 162 16.93 20.88 18.03
N HIS A 163 17.22 20.98 16.73
CA HIS A 163 17.47 22.26 16.07
C HIS A 163 16.24 23.17 16.14
N LEU A 164 15.05 22.67 15.80
CA LEU A 164 13.81 23.45 15.89
C LEU A 164 13.57 23.96 17.31
N ASN A 165 13.76 23.09 18.32
CA ASN A 165 13.59 23.47 19.71
C ASN A 165 14.63 24.52 20.14
N ASN A 166 15.89 24.37 19.74
CA ASN A 166 16.94 25.35 20.01
C ASN A 166 16.63 26.72 19.37
N TYR A 167 16.15 26.76 18.13
CA TYR A 167 15.72 28.01 17.50
C TYR A 167 14.49 28.60 18.21
N SER A 168 13.50 27.78 18.55
CA SER A 168 12.31 28.21 19.29
C SER A 168 12.68 28.82 20.65
N ASN A 169 13.57 28.17 21.40
CA ASN A 169 14.06 28.67 22.68
C ASN A 169 14.82 30.00 22.52
N LYS A 170 15.68 30.12 21.50
CA LYS A 170 16.37 31.39 21.22
C LYS A 170 15.37 32.51 20.93
N PHE A 171 14.37 32.26 20.08
CA PHE A 171 13.31 33.23 19.80
C PHE A 171 12.51 33.60 21.04
N GLN A 172 12.19 32.62 21.89
CA GLN A 172 11.45 32.88 23.11
C GLN A 172 12.26 33.73 24.10
N VAL A 173 13.57 33.47 24.21
CA VAL A 173 14.47 34.27 25.04
C VAL A 173 14.55 35.70 24.50
N THR A 174 14.83 35.90 23.20
CA THR A 174 14.92 37.25 22.62
C THR A 174 13.61 38.03 22.76
N MET A 175 12.47 37.37 22.56
CA MET A 175 11.15 37.96 22.74
C MET A 175 10.92 38.39 24.19
N LYS A 176 11.28 37.56 25.18
CA LYS A 176 11.19 37.92 26.60
C LYS A 176 12.10 39.09 26.96
N THR A 177 13.33 39.10 26.46
CA THR A 177 14.28 40.20 26.69
C THR A 177 13.77 41.51 26.10
N LEU A 178 13.18 41.48 24.90
CA LEU A 178 12.60 42.66 24.25
C LEU A 178 11.40 43.21 25.05
N LEU A 179 10.53 42.33 25.53
CA LEU A 179 9.39 42.71 26.38
C LEU A 179 9.86 43.36 27.68
N LEU A 180 10.87 42.80 28.34
CA LEU A 180 11.48 43.38 29.53
C LEU A 180 12.08 44.77 29.25
N ALA A 181 12.79 44.94 28.13
CA ALA A 181 13.34 46.24 27.74
C ALA A 181 12.25 47.27 27.46
N TYR A 182 11.13 46.85 26.85
CA TYR A 182 9.97 47.70 26.64
C TYR A 182 9.32 48.14 27.96
N GLU A 183 9.15 47.22 28.91
CA GLU A 183 8.63 47.55 30.25
C GLU A 183 9.57 48.51 30.99
N GLN A 184 10.88 48.30 30.92
CA GLN A 184 11.88 49.19 31.52
C GLN A 184 11.80 50.61 30.94
N LEU A 185 11.80 50.75 29.61
CA LEU A 185 11.64 52.05 28.95
C LEU A 185 10.33 52.73 29.34
N LYS A 186 9.24 51.97 29.46
CA LYS A 186 7.96 52.52 29.91
C LYS A 186 8.03 53.05 31.35
N THR A 187 8.74 52.36 32.24
CA THR A 187 8.96 52.86 33.60
C THR A 187 9.89 54.06 33.66
N GLU A 188 10.91 54.13 32.80
CA GLU A 188 11.83 55.26 32.70
C GLU A 188 11.09 56.52 32.23
N ILE A 189 10.27 56.41 31.19
CA ILE A 189 9.40 57.51 30.73
C ILE A 189 8.48 58.00 31.86
N ALA A 190 7.88 57.09 32.64
CA ALA A 190 7.00 57.48 33.74
C ALA A 190 7.75 58.16 34.90
N ASN A 191 9.01 57.79 35.15
CA ASN A 191 9.86 58.46 36.13
C ASN A 191 10.28 59.85 35.63
N ASP A 192 10.72 59.96 34.37
CA ASP A 192 11.07 61.23 33.75
C ASP A 192 9.89 62.21 33.80
N ASP A 193 8.68 61.75 33.45
CA ASP A 193 7.45 62.56 33.55
C ASP A 193 7.20 63.07 34.98
N CYS A 194 7.51 62.26 35.99
CA CYS A 194 7.38 62.64 37.40
C CYS A 194 8.45 63.67 37.81
N ASP A 195 9.70 63.48 37.37
CA ASP A 195 10.80 64.41 37.61
C ASP A 195 10.53 65.77 36.96
N PHE A 196 10.06 65.80 35.71
CA PHE A 196 9.63 67.04 35.04
C PHE A 196 8.51 67.74 35.80
N PHE A 197 7.51 66.98 36.29
CA PHE A 197 6.42 67.55 37.09
C PHE A 197 6.92 68.14 38.41
N ASN A 198 7.84 67.45 39.09
CA ASN A 198 8.45 67.92 40.34
C ASN A 198 9.29 69.19 40.12
N GLU A 199 10.08 69.25 39.04
CA GLU A 199 10.89 70.42 38.72
C GLU A 199 10.02 71.64 38.35
N ALA A 200 8.92 71.42 37.60
CA ALA A 200 7.94 72.46 37.31
C ALA A 200 7.33 73.04 38.61
N ASN A 201 6.90 72.17 39.53
CA ASN A 201 6.38 72.59 40.83
C ASN A 201 7.43 73.34 41.67
N ALA A 202 8.69 72.89 41.69
CA ALA A 202 9.75 73.54 42.44
C ALA A 202 10.06 74.96 41.90
N ILE A 203 9.97 75.17 40.57
CA ILE A 203 10.10 76.49 39.96
C ILE A 203 8.90 77.38 40.34
N GLU A 204 7.69 76.84 40.34
CA GLU A 204 6.49 77.57 40.74
C GLU A 204 6.52 77.96 42.23
N GLU A 205 6.95 77.06 43.11
CA GLU A 205 7.19 77.37 44.53
C GLU A 205 8.25 78.47 44.71
N ARG A 206 9.34 78.42 43.94
CA ARG A 206 10.35 79.49 43.96
C ARG A 206 9.78 80.81 43.49
N TYR A 207 8.99 80.82 42.42
CA TYR A 207 8.39 82.03 41.88
C TYR A 207 7.41 82.66 42.88
N THR A 208 6.54 81.85 43.49
CA THR A 208 5.59 82.29 44.52
C THR A 208 6.30 82.81 45.78
N ALA A 209 7.38 82.14 46.23
CA ALA A 209 8.22 82.64 47.33
C ALA A 209 8.89 83.99 47.00
N LEU A 210 9.34 84.19 45.76
CA LEU A 210 9.94 85.45 45.32
C LEU A 210 8.90 86.57 45.24
N GLN A 211 7.70 86.26 44.73
CA GLN A 211 6.59 87.19 44.67
C GLN A 211 6.15 87.65 46.06
N THR A 212 5.92 86.71 46.98
CA THR A 212 5.58 87.04 48.39
C THR A 212 6.69 87.84 49.08
N HIS A 213 7.97 87.55 48.81
CA HIS A 213 9.07 88.35 49.33
C HIS A 213 9.06 89.78 48.78
N THR A 214 8.81 89.97 47.48
CA THR A 214 8.70 91.31 46.90
C THR A 214 7.51 92.09 47.46
N GLU A 215 6.35 91.43 47.61
CA GLU A 215 5.17 92.02 48.24
C GLU A 215 5.48 92.47 49.68
N ALA A 216 6.16 91.65 50.48
CA ALA A 216 6.60 92.02 51.82
C ALA A 216 7.61 93.20 51.84
N ILE A 217 8.49 93.32 50.85
CA ILE A 217 9.38 94.48 50.71
C ILE A 217 8.57 95.75 50.42
N TYR A 218 7.57 95.68 49.54
CA TYR A 218 6.71 96.81 49.22
C TYR A 218 5.85 97.23 50.42
N GLU A 219 5.29 96.27 51.16
CA GLU A 219 4.57 96.54 52.39
C GLU A 219 5.44 97.21 53.44
N ASN A 220 6.66 96.73 53.67
CA ASN A 220 7.59 97.35 54.62
C ASN A 220 7.98 98.79 54.21
N LYS A 221 8.20 99.05 52.91
CA LYS A 221 8.44 100.42 52.41
C LYS A 221 7.23 101.33 52.59
N MET A 222 6.01 100.79 52.52
CA MET A 222 4.79 101.56 52.77
C MET A 222 4.62 101.93 54.24
N ILE A 223 5.16 101.13 55.16
CA ILE A 223 5.16 101.41 56.59
C ILE A 223 6.25 102.43 56.97
N GLU A 224 7.43 102.41 56.33
CA GLU A 224 8.51 103.39 56.58
C GLU A 224 8.22 104.81 56.05
N THR A 225 7.23 104.97 55.15
CA THR A 225 6.89 106.26 54.52
C THR A 225 5.72 106.98 55.18
N VAL A 226 5.22 106.46 56.30
CA VAL A 226 4.21 107.08 57.19
C VAL A 226 4.90 107.59 58.45
#